data_AF-A0A5J9UWB3-F1
#
_entry.id   AF-A0A5J9UWB3-F1
#
_cell.length_a   1.000
_cell.length_b   1.000
_cell.length_c   1.000
_cell.angle_alpha   90.00
_cell.angle_beta   90.00
_cell.angle_gamma   90.00
#
_symmetry.space_group_name_H-M   'P 1'
#
loop_
_entity.id
_entity.type
_entity.pdbx_description
1 polymer ?
#
loop_
_entity_poly.entity_id
_entity_poly.type
_entity_poly.pdbx_seq_one_letter_code
_entity_poly.pdbx_strand_id
1 'polypeptide(L)'
;MVMPQRSVQDSGMLRPRRLLSSFLKVRRRAGKPVEVFDAARMKRMLLSGQPDDAHYYLERFLPFSGADWSQLCTELFAKVGVFKTLAKVAAGGEEGARIASLFANRSDEWLDNPDNIVLHKIIALMHGDRDRAPMLWQKLKQEGLDSIMDLVLRCPELQGQSATVPQPSQEDNQPHAIKGSAS
;
A
#
# COMPACT_ATOMS: atom_id res chain seq x y z
N MET A 1 -66.75 -4.64 -19.90
CA MET A 1 -66.63 -3.94 -21.19
C MET A 1 -65.63 -2.80 -20.99
N VAL A 2 -64.49 -2.88 -21.69
CA VAL A 2 -63.65 -1.78 -22.22
C VAL A 2 -63.22 -0.64 -21.26
N MET A 3 -61.96 -0.69 -20.81
CA MET A 3 -61.07 0.47 -20.68
C MET A 3 -60.65 0.90 -22.10
N PRO A 4 -60.43 2.19 -22.46
CA PRO A 4 -59.22 2.92 -22.01
C PRO A 4 -59.28 4.47 -22.04
N GLN A 5 -58.33 5.14 -21.38
CA GLN A 5 -57.60 6.26 -22.01
C GLN A 5 -56.12 6.23 -21.63
N ARG A 6 -55.28 6.27 -22.68
CA ARG A 6 -53.83 6.47 -22.70
C ARG A 6 -53.55 7.95 -22.94
N SER A 7 -52.32 8.38 -22.60
CA SER A 7 -51.45 9.31 -23.36
C SER A 7 -50.88 10.43 -22.49
N VAL A 8 -49.60 10.85 -22.51
CA VAL A 8 -48.28 10.29 -22.86
C VAL A 8 -47.29 11.45 -22.60
N GLN A 9 -46.13 11.13 -22.03
CA GLN A 9 -44.77 11.75 -22.14
C GLN A 9 -44.58 13.27 -21.94
N ASP A 10 -43.65 13.64 -21.03
CA ASP A 10 -42.27 14.06 -21.39
C ASP A 10 -41.41 14.13 -20.10
N SER A 11 -40.37 13.30 -19.96
CA SER A 11 -38.94 13.55 -20.30
C SER A 11 -38.18 14.43 -19.29
N GLY A 12 -37.19 13.83 -18.62
CA GLY A 12 -36.33 14.56 -17.69
C GLY A 12 -35.29 13.77 -16.90
N MET A 13 -34.54 12.89 -17.58
CA MET A 13 -33.15 12.49 -17.25
C MET A 13 -32.81 11.88 -15.87
N LEU A 14 -32.65 10.55 -15.90
CA LEU A 14 -31.48 9.78 -15.46
C LEU A 14 -30.38 10.52 -14.67
N ARG A 15 -30.22 10.16 -13.38
CA ARG A 15 -28.91 10.16 -12.71
C ARG A 15 -28.50 8.73 -12.40
N PRO A 16 -27.53 8.15 -13.14
CA PRO A 16 -26.90 6.90 -12.76
C PRO A 16 -25.61 7.21 -12.00
N ARG A 17 -25.53 6.92 -10.70
CA ARG A 17 -24.24 6.74 -10.03
C ARG A 17 -24.23 5.51 -9.14
N ARG A 18 -23.96 4.41 -9.83
CA ARG A 18 -23.14 3.24 -9.46
C ARG A 18 -23.46 2.58 -8.11
N LEU A 19 -24.26 1.53 -8.25
CA LEU A 19 -24.20 0.30 -7.48
C LEU A 19 -22.74 -0.13 -7.28
N LEU A 20 -22.16 0.15 -6.10
CA LEU A 20 -20.97 -0.56 -5.63
C LEU A 20 -21.45 -1.92 -5.15
N SER A 21 -21.54 -2.85 -6.10
CA SER A 21 -21.83 -4.25 -5.82
C SER A 21 -20.75 -4.81 -4.92
N SER A 22 -21.18 -5.10 -3.70
CA SER A 22 -20.63 -6.08 -2.78
C SER A 22 -20.22 -7.37 -3.50
N PHE A 23 -18.95 -7.44 -3.93
CA PHE A 23 -18.32 -8.69 -4.33
C PHE A 23 -17.61 -9.28 -3.11
N LEU A 24 -18.41 -9.88 -2.23
CA LEU A 24 -17.94 -10.75 -1.16
C LEU A 24 -17.39 -12.05 -1.79
N LYS A 25 -16.07 -12.12 -2.01
CA LYS A 25 -15.40 -13.42 -2.18
C LYS A 25 -15.09 -13.97 -0.79
N VAL A 26 -15.98 -14.85 -0.35
CA VAL A 26 -15.84 -15.72 0.82
C VAL A 26 -14.56 -16.55 0.69
N ARG A 27 -13.61 -16.36 1.61
CA ARG A 27 -12.60 -17.39 1.95
C ARG A 27 -12.76 -17.76 3.42
N ARG A 28 -13.30 -18.96 3.65
CA ARG A 28 -13.42 -19.60 4.96
C ARG A 28 -12.02 -19.91 5.51
N ARG A 29 -11.56 -19.12 6.48
CA ARG A 29 -10.98 -19.68 7.71
C ARG A 29 -12.11 -19.63 8.72
N ALA A 30 -12.47 -20.77 9.31
CA ALA A 30 -13.50 -20.80 10.34
C ALA A 30 -13.17 -19.76 11.43
N GLY A 31 -13.91 -18.64 11.43
CA GLY A 31 -13.92 -17.65 12.52
C GLY A 31 -13.19 -16.31 12.36
N LYS A 32 -12.44 -16.00 11.29
CA LYS A 32 -11.81 -14.66 11.14
C LYS A 32 -12.27 -13.93 9.86
N PRO A 33 -12.74 -12.67 9.94
CA PRO A 33 -13.14 -11.91 8.76
C PRO A 33 -11.92 -11.66 7.87
N VAL A 34 -12.15 -11.69 6.55
CA VAL A 34 -11.14 -11.31 5.55
C VAL A 34 -10.86 -9.82 5.75
N GLU A 35 -9.64 -9.48 6.18
CA GLU A 35 -9.21 -8.09 6.28
C GLU A 35 -9.03 -7.55 4.86
N VAL A 36 -9.74 -6.48 4.53
CA VAL A 36 -9.64 -5.78 3.24
C VAL A 36 -8.84 -4.50 3.47
N PHE A 37 -8.07 -4.10 2.47
CA PHE A 37 -7.31 -2.86 2.51
C PHE A 37 -8.26 -1.66 2.60
N ASP A 38 -8.03 -0.77 3.58
CA ASP A 38 -8.77 0.46 3.81
C ASP A 38 -7.89 1.67 3.47
N ALA A 39 -8.16 2.27 2.31
CA ALA A 39 -7.47 3.46 1.83
C ALA A 39 -7.65 4.67 2.77
N ALA A 40 -8.81 4.81 3.42
CA ALA A 40 -9.06 5.90 4.35
C ALA A 40 -8.26 5.73 5.64
N ARG A 41 -8.03 4.50 6.09
CA ARG A 41 -7.12 4.19 7.20
C ARG A 41 -5.68 4.56 6.87
N MET A 42 -5.17 4.14 5.71
CA MET A 42 -3.81 4.50 5.29
C MET A 42 -3.63 6.02 5.18
N LYS A 43 -4.59 6.72 4.56
CA LYS A 43 -4.57 8.19 4.46
C LYS A 43 -4.49 8.85 5.84
N ARG A 44 -5.25 8.36 6.83
CA ARG A 44 -5.21 8.89 8.21
C ARG A 44 -3.84 8.70 8.87
N MET A 45 -3.20 7.54 8.70
CA MET A 45 -1.86 7.29 9.23
C MET A 45 -0.83 8.26 8.62
N LEU A 46 -0.83 8.42 7.30
CA LEU A 46 0.08 9.33 6.60
C LEU A 46 -0.13 10.80 7.02
N LEU A 47 -1.39 11.23 7.17
CA LEU A 47 -1.71 12.59 7.62
C LEU A 47 -1.27 12.85 9.06
N SER A 48 -1.43 11.86 9.94
CA SER A 48 -1.13 11.95 11.37
C SER A 48 0.35 11.83 11.70
N GLY A 49 1.23 11.75 10.69
CA GLY A 49 2.67 11.63 10.90
C GLY A 49 3.09 10.22 11.30
N GLN A 50 2.34 9.20 10.92
CA GLN A 50 2.63 7.78 11.16
C GLN A 50 2.99 7.03 9.86
N PRO A 51 4.05 7.42 9.13
CA PRO A 51 4.37 6.81 7.86
C PRO A 51 4.96 5.40 8.01
N ASP A 52 5.59 5.06 9.14
CA ASP A 52 6.01 3.69 9.44
C ASP A 52 4.80 2.75 9.56
N ASP A 53 3.78 3.16 10.32
CA ASP A 53 2.54 2.38 10.46
C ASP A 53 1.82 2.24 9.12
N ALA A 54 1.79 3.28 8.29
CA ALA A 54 1.21 3.23 6.96
C ALA A 54 1.96 2.25 6.04
N HIS A 55 3.30 2.24 6.10
CA HIS A 55 4.13 1.34 5.32
C HIS A 55 3.92 -0.12 5.74
N TYR A 56 3.94 -0.40 7.05
CA TYR A 56 3.66 -1.74 7.58
C TYR A 56 2.22 -2.16 7.28
N TYR A 57 1.26 -1.24 7.38
CA TYR A 57 -0.12 -1.51 7.02
C TYR A 57 -0.25 -1.93 5.57
N LEU A 58 0.38 -1.22 4.63
CA LEU A 58 0.39 -1.56 3.20
C LEU A 58 0.97 -2.95 2.95
N GLU A 59 2.14 -3.25 3.51
CA GLU A 59 2.86 -4.51 3.34
C GLU A 59 2.01 -5.74 3.66
N ARG A 60 1.11 -5.65 4.64
CA ARG A 60 0.19 -6.74 5.03
C ARG A 60 -0.79 -7.17 3.94
N PHE A 61 -1.03 -6.32 2.94
CA PHE A 61 -1.98 -6.59 1.85
C PHE A 61 -1.28 -6.88 0.52
N LEU A 62 0.04 -6.73 0.45
CA LEU A 62 0.80 -7.03 -0.76
C LEU A 62 1.18 -8.52 -0.82
N PRO A 63 1.41 -9.08 -2.02
CA PRO A 63 1.98 -10.41 -2.16
C PRO A 63 3.30 -10.52 -1.40
N PHE A 64 3.55 -11.70 -0.80
CA PHE A 64 4.75 -11.95 0.00
C PHE A 64 6.05 -11.79 -0.80
N SER A 65 6.02 -12.11 -2.09
CA SER A 65 7.17 -11.97 -2.98
C SER A 65 7.03 -10.69 -3.82
N GLY A 66 8.06 -9.85 -3.78
CA GLY A 66 8.17 -8.67 -4.64
C GLY A 66 8.25 -9.01 -6.14
N ALA A 67 8.57 -10.26 -6.50
CA ALA A 67 8.59 -10.70 -7.89
C ALA A 67 7.18 -10.76 -8.52
N ASP A 68 6.14 -10.87 -7.69
CA ASP A 68 4.74 -10.94 -8.12
C ASP A 68 4.05 -9.57 -8.11
N TRP A 69 4.80 -8.50 -7.80
CA TRP A 69 4.24 -7.16 -7.73
C TRP A 69 4.06 -6.58 -9.13
N SER A 70 2.86 -6.06 -9.40
CA SER A 70 2.66 -5.19 -10.54
C SER A 70 3.57 -3.96 -10.44
N GLN A 71 3.84 -3.32 -11.57
CA GLN A 71 4.61 -2.08 -11.59
C GLN A 71 4.00 -1.00 -10.67
N LEU A 72 2.66 -0.92 -10.61
CA LEU A 72 1.95 0.02 -9.74
C LEU A 72 2.14 -0.32 -8.25
N CYS A 73 2.19 -1.60 -7.89
CA CYS A 73 2.48 -2.03 -6.53
C CYS A 73 3.91 -1.68 -6.13
N THR A 74 4.89 -1.96 -7.00
CA THR A 74 6.29 -1.60 -6.78
C THR A 74 6.46 -0.09 -6.63
N GLU A 75 5.82 0.69 -7.50
CA GLU A 75 5.84 2.15 -7.42
C GLU A 75 5.18 2.67 -6.14
N LEU A 76 4.01 2.15 -5.77
CA LEU A 76 3.31 2.50 -4.53
C LEU A 76 4.18 2.24 -3.30
N PHE A 77 4.75 1.04 -3.21
CA PHE A 77 5.61 0.66 -2.09
C PHE A 77 6.84 1.57 -2.00
N ALA A 78 7.50 1.85 -3.13
CA ALA A 78 8.62 2.77 -3.19
C ALA A 78 8.23 4.19 -2.76
N LYS A 79 7.11 4.74 -3.26
CA LYS A 79 6.63 6.09 -2.91
C LYS A 79 6.30 6.22 -1.42
N VAL A 80 5.68 5.21 -0.81
CA VAL A 80 5.42 5.18 0.65
C VAL A 80 6.74 5.09 1.42
N GLY A 81 7.70 4.31 0.94
CA GLY A 81 9.06 4.24 1.51
C GLY A 81 9.80 5.58 1.45
N VAL A 82 9.71 6.30 0.33
CA VAL A 82 10.27 7.65 0.18
C VAL A 82 9.58 8.63 1.12
N PHE A 83 8.24 8.61 1.18
CA PHE A 83 7.47 9.48 2.08
C PHE A 83 7.87 9.28 3.55
N LYS A 84 8.02 8.02 3.97
CA LYS A 84 8.52 7.63 5.29
C LYS A 84 9.94 8.15 5.55
N THR A 85 10.82 7.98 4.58
CA THR A 85 12.22 8.43 4.66
C THR A 85 12.29 9.95 4.86
N LEU A 86 11.59 10.71 4.01
CA LEU A 86 11.55 12.17 4.09
C LEU A 86 10.96 12.66 5.41
N ALA A 87 9.88 12.04 5.89
CA ALA A 87 9.29 12.36 7.18
C ALA A 87 10.28 12.18 8.35
N LYS A 88 11.04 11.08 8.36
CA LYS A 88 12.05 10.82 9.40
C LYS A 88 13.22 11.78 9.33
N VAL A 89 13.75 12.04 8.13
CA VAL A 89 14.85 13.00 7.95
C VAL A 89 14.40 14.40 8.39
N ALA A 90 13.18 14.81 8.05
CA ALA A 90 12.63 16.11 8.43
C ALA A 90 12.31 16.24 9.93
N ALA A 91 11.97 15.14 10.61
CA ALA A 91 11.85 15.12 12.06
C ALA A 91 13.21 15.27 12.77
N GLY A 92 14.31 14.99 12.07
CA GLY A 92 15.67 15.10 12.59
C GLY A 92 16.01 14.00 13.60
N GLY A 93 16.82 14.35 14.60
CA GLY A 93 17.34 13.40 15.59
C GLY A 93 18.37 12.41 15.02
N GLU A 94 18.78 11.46 15.87
CA GLU A 94 19.78 10.45 15.51
C GLU A 94 19.29 9.55 14.37
N GLU A 95 18.04 9.10 14.43
CA GLU A 95 17.45 8.24 13.40
C GLU A 95 17.33 8.96 12.05
N GLY A 96 16.87 10.20 12.03
CA GLY A 96 16.81 11.01 10.81
C GLY A 96 18.19 11.25 10.21
N ALA A 97 19.20 11.52 11.04
CA ALA A 97 20.59 11.67 10.60
C ALA A 97 21.17 10.37 10.05
N ARG A 98 20.91 9.24 10.72
CA ARG A 98 21.32 7.90 10.29
C ARG A 98 20.68 7.51 8.95
N ILE A 99 19.41 7.83 8.75
CA ILE A 99 18.75 7.59 7.46
C ILE A 99 19.36 8.47 6.38
N ALA A 100 19.58 9.76 6.65
CA ALA A 100 20.17 10.67 5.68
C ALA A 100 21.57 10.24 5.25
N SER A 101 22.38 9.70 6.16
CA SER A 101 23.74 9.23 5.83
C SER A 101 23.76 8.06 4.86
N LEU A 102 22.71 7.22 4.83
CA LEU A 102 22.56 6.16 3.82
C LEU A 102 22.50 6.72 2.39
N PHE A 103 22.12 7.98 2.23
CA PHE A 103 22.04 8.66 0.94
C PHE A 103 23.27 9.51 0.63
N ALA A 104 24.22 9.69 1.55
CA ALA A 104 25.39 10.56 1.33
C ALA A 104 26.33 10.02 0.25
N ASN A 105 26.53 8.70 0.19
CA ASN A 105 27.49 8.04 -0.69
C ASN A 105 26.79 6.99 -1.59
N ARG A 106 25.85 7.44 -2.43
CA ARG A 106 25.20 6.55 -3.41
C ARG A 106 26.12 6.32 -4.62
N SER A 107 26.04 5.13 -5.22
CA SER A 107 26.78 4.81 -6.44
C SER A 107 26.24 5.60 -7.63
N ASP A 108 27.09 5.80 -8.64
CA ASP A 108 26.71 6.45 -9.90
C ASP A 108 25.54 5.71 -10.57
N GLU A 109 25.58 4.38 -10.59
CA GLU A 109 24.49 3.53 -11.12
C GLU A 109 23.13 3.78 -10.44
N TRP A 110 23.13 4.07 -9.13
CA TRP A 110 21.89 4.41 -8.42
C TRP A 110 21.39 5.80 -8.82
N LEU A 111 22.32 6.71 -9.12
CA LEU A 111 22.06 8.07 -9.59
C LEU A 111 21.74 8.16 -11.09
N ASP A 112 21.79 7.06 -11.86
CA ASP A 112 21.33 7.07 -13.25
C ASP A 112 19.80 7.24 -13.37
N ASN A 113 19.05 6.93 -12.30
CA ASN A 113 17.62 7.17 -12.25
C ASN A 113 17.31 8.63 -11.84
N PRO A 114 16.58 9.41 -12.67
CA PRO A 114 16.20 10.79 -12.35
C PRO A 114 15.50 10.97 -11.01
N ASP A 115 14.62 10.05 -10.62
CA ASP A 115 13.89 10.12 -9.35
C ASP A 115 14.83 9.96 -8.15
N ASN A 116 15.84 9.09 -8.29
CA ASN A 116 16.86 8.87 -7.28
C ASN A 116 17.76 10.11 -7.11
N ILE A 117 18.12 10.79 -8.21
CA ILE A 117 18.85 12.06 -8.15
C ILE A 117 18.04 13.10 -7.37
N VAL A 118 16.75 13.25 -7.67
CA VAL A 118 15.88 14.21 -6.99
C VAL A 118 15.77 13.88 -5.51
N LEU A 119 15.54 12.60 -5.17
CA LEU A 119 15.47 12.16 -3.78
C LEU A 119 16.76 12.43 -3.01
N HIS A 120 17.92 12.10 -3.58
CA HIS A 120 19.21 12.37 -2.97
C HIS A 120 19.42 13.86 -2.68
N LYS A 121 19.09 14.73 -3.64
CA LYS A 121 19.18 16.19 -3.46
C LYS A 121 18.26 16.69 -2.34
N ILE A 122 17.02 16.20 -2.27
CA ILE A 122 16.07 16.59 -1.22
C ILE A 122 16.60 16.16 0.16
N ILE A 123 17.06 14.91 0.29
CA ILE A 123 17.58 14.39 1.56
C ILE A 123 18.83 15.16 1.99
N ALA A 124 19.76 15.42 1.07
CA ALA A 124 20.95 16.22 1.35
C ALA A 124 20.59 17.64 1.82
N LEU A 125 19.61 18.28 1.18
CA LEU A 125 19.13 19.60 1.58
C LEU A 125 18.50 19.59 2.99
N MET A 126 17.63 18.62 3.28
CA MET A 126 17.04 18.46 4.62
C MET A 126 18.10 18.16 5.69
N HIS A 127 19.11 17.37 5.36
CA HIS A 127 20.14 16.99 6.32
C HIS A 127 21.12 18.13 6.61
N GLY A 128 21.47 18.91 5.59
CA GLY A 128 22.38 20.05 5.69
C GLY A 128 21.76 21.27 6.39
N ASP A 129 20.43 21.44 6.27
CA ASP A 129 19.69 22.54 6.91
C ASP A 129 18.52 22.00 7.73
N ARG A 130 18.85 21.59 8.97
CA ARG A 130 17.91 20.92 9.88
C ARG A 130 16.76 21.83 10.31
N ASP A 131 16.99 23.14 10.40
CA ASP A 131 15.96 24.11 10.80
C ASP A 131 14.90 24.29 9.70
N ARG A 132 15.31 24.19 8.43
CA ARG A 132 14.40 24.30 7.28
C ARG A 132 13.80 22.97 6.84
N ALA A 133 14.34 21.83 7.28
CA ALA A 133 13.86 20.51 6.91
C ALA A 133 12.35 20.29 7.20
N PRO A 134 11.80 20.69 8.36
CA PRO A 134 10.36 20.56 8.62
C PRO A 134 9.51 21.38 7.64
N MET A 135 9.96 22.59 7.28
CA MET A 135 9.23 23.44 6.32
C MET A 135 9.24 22.83 4.92
N LEU A 136 10.38 22.29 4.49
CA LEU A 136 10.49 21.60 3.21
C LEU A 136 9.59 20.36 3.18
N TRP A 137 9.55 19.61 4.28
CA TRP A 137 8.65 18.47 4.44
C TRP A 137 7.18 18.87 4.31
N GLN A 138 6.74 19.94 4.99
CA GLN A 138 5.35 20.38 4.88
C GLN A 138 4.95 20.73 3.43
N LYS A 139 5.87 21.29 2.63
CA LYS A 139 5.62 21.58 1.21
C LYS A 139 5.45 20.31 0.37
N LEU A 140 6.29 19.29 0.61
CA LEU A 140 6.30 18.03 -0.14
C LEU A 140 5.20 17.06 0.32
N LYS A 141 4.76 17.17 1.58
CA LYS A 141 3.84 16.23 2.23
C LYS A 141 2.54 16.06 1.45
N GLN A 142 1.92 17.16 1.01
CA GLN A 142 0.61 17.08 0.35
C GLN A 142 0.72 16.42 -1.03
N GLU A 143 1.70 16.82 -1.83
CA GLU A 143 1.96 16.25 -3.15
C GLU A 143 2.30 14.75 -3.07
N GLY A 144 3.17 14.38 -2.12
CA GLY A 144 3.51 12.97 -1.88
C GLY A 144 2.29 12.14 -1.45
N LEU A 145 1.44 12.70 -0.59
CA LEU A 145 0.21 12.04 -0.17
C LEU A 145 -0.75 11.83 -1.35
N ASP A 146 -0.98 12.85 -2.16
CA ASP A 146 -1.91 12.77 -3.30
C ASP A 146 -1.41 11.75 -4.34
N SER A 147 -0.11 11.71 -4.61
CA SER A 147 0.52 10.69 -5.47
C SER A 147 0.35 9.28 -4.92
N ILE A 148 0.56 9.07 -3.62
CA ILE A 148 0.35 7.77 -2.97
C ILE A 148 -1.12 7.34 -3.07
N MET A 149 -2.06 8.25 -2.81
CA MET A 149 -3.49 7.92 -2.84
C MET A 149 -3.99 7.64 -4.26
N ASP A 150 -3.44 8.27 -5.30
CA ASP A 150 -3.71 7.90 -6.69
C ASP A 150 -3.25 6.47 -7.00
N LEU A 151 -2.03 6.12 -6.59
CA LEU A 151 -1.49 4.77 -6.78
C LEU A 151 -2.32 3.73 -6.03
N VAL A 152 -2.75 4.01 -4.79
CA VAL A 152 -3.63 3.12 -4.03
C VAL A 152 -4.92 2.79 -4.79
N LEU A 153 -5.54 3.78 -5.44
CA LEU A 153 -6.76 3.59 -6.22
C LEU A 153 -6.56 2.75 -7.49
N ARG A 154 -5.34 2.70 -8.00
CA ARG A 154 -4.99 2.03 -9.26
C ARG A 154 -4.30 0.68 -9.06
N CYS A 155 -3.74 0.44 -7.87
CA CYS A 155 -2.98 -0.75 -7.53
C CYS A 155 -3.89 -2.00 -7.47
N PRO A 156 -3.80 -2.94 -8.43
CA PRO A 156 -4.74 -4.06 -8.54
C PRO A 156 -4.69 -5.01 -7.34
N GLU A 157 -3.54 -5.14 -6.69
CA GLU A 157 -3.33 -5.95 -5.49
C GLU A 157 -4.20 -5.48 -4.32
N LEU A 158 -4.47 -4.17 -4.26
CA LEU A 158 -5.31 -3.56 -3.22
C LEU A 158 -6.80 -3.57 -3.60
N GLN A 159 -7.14 -3.82 -4.88
CA GLN A 159 -8.52 -3.85 -5.38
C GLN A 159 -9.26 -5.18 -5.07
N GLY A 160 -8.68 -6.06 -4.27
CA GLY A 160 -9.37 -7.26 -3.77
C GLY A 160 -9.28 -8.50 -4.66
N GLN A 161 -8.16 -8.69 -5.39
CA GLN A 161 -7.78 -10.02 -5.85
C GLN A 161 -7.00 -10.72 -4.74
N SER A 162 -7.71 -11.59 -4.02
CA SER A 162 -7.24 -12.40 -2.90
C SER A 162 -5.82 -12.96 -3.08
N ALA A 163 -4.84 -12.37 -2.39
CA ALA A 163 -3.55 -12.99 -2.17
C ALA A 163 -3.78 -14.35 -1.50
N THR A 164 -3.32 -15.41 -2.16
CA THR A 164 -3.31 -16.74 -1.55
C THR A 164 -2.07 -16.81 -0.69
N VAL A 165 -2.26 -16.78 0.64
CA VAL A 165 -1.20 -17.11 1.58
C VAL A 165 -0.71 -18.52 1.24
N PRO A 166 0.58 -18.74 0.91
CA PRO A 166 1.12 -20.07 0.75
C PRO A 166 0.92 -20.82 2.07
N GLN A 167 0.29 -22.00 2.05
CA GLN A 167 0.26 -22.85 3.24
C GLN A 167 1.68 -23.35 3.52
N PRO A 168 2.13 -23.39 4.78
CA PRO A 168 3.27 -24.23 5.13
C PRO A 168 2.90 -25.68 4.82
N SER A 169 3.75 -26.34 4.03
CA SER A 169 3.68 -27.77 3.76
C SER A 169 3.51 -28.51 5.10
N GLN A 170 2.37 -29.17 5.30
CA GLN A 170 2.24 -30.12 6.40
C GLN A 170 3.21 -31.27 6.10
N GLU A 171 4.30 -31.35 6.85
CA GLU A 171 5.12 -32.55 6.91
C GLU A 171 4.24 -33.76 7.24
N ASP A 172 4.47 -34.83 6.47
CA ASP A 172 3.89 -36.15 6.59
C ASP A 172 3.96 -36.65 8.03
N ASN A 173 2.82 -36.65 8.72
CA ASN A 173 2.65 -37.38 9.96
C ASN A 173 2.18 -38.80 9.61
N GLN A 174 3.11 -39.68 9.21
CA GLN A 174 2.84 -41.11 9.10
C GLN A 174 2.78 -41.75 10.50
N PRO A 175 1.69 -42.45 10.86
CA PRO A 175 1.67 -43.26 12.07
C PRO A 175 2.48 -44.54 11.86
N HIS A 176 3.55 -44.72 12.65
CA HIS A 176 4.27 -45.99 12.72
C HIS A 176 3.33 -47.11 13.22
N ALA A 177 2.97 -48.01 12.31
CA ALA A 177 2.31 -49.26 12.63
C ALA A 177 3.30 -50.18 13.39
N ILE A 178 2.95 -50.48 14.63
CA ILE A 178 3.54 -51.55 15.42
C ILE A 178 3.17 -52.87 14.75
N LYS A 179 4.17 -53.62 14.27
CA LYS A 179 4.05 -55.06 14.00
C LYS A 179 5.09 -55.78 14.84
N GLY A 180 4.62 -56.44 15.90
CA GLY A 180 5.36 -57.51 16.55
C GLY A 180 5.31 -58.79 15.73
N SER A 181 6.39 -59.56 15.78
CA SER A 181 6.47 -61.03 15.71
C SER A 181 7.96 -61.37 15.85
N ALA A 182 8.38 -61.88 17.00
CA ALA A 182 8.45 -63.30 17.33
C ALA A 182 9.72 -63.97 16.77
N SER A 183 10.67 -64.23 17.68
CA SER A 183 11.42 -65.48 17.84
C SER A 183 12.00 -65.52 19.24
#